data_AF-A0A934GIH8-F1
#
_entry.id   AF-A0A934GIH8-F1
#
_cell.length_a   1.000
_cell.length_b   1.000
_cell.length_c   1.000
_cell.angle_alpha   90.00
_cell.angle_beta   90.00
_cell.angle_gamma   90.00
#
_symmetry.space_group_name_H-M   'P 1'
#
loop_
_entity.id
_entity.type
_entity.pdbx_description
1 polymer ?
#
loop_
_entity_poly.entity_id
_entity_poly.type
_entity_poly.pdbx_seq_one_letter_code
_entity_poly.pdbx_strand_id
1 'polypeptide(L)'
;MSEIVLKIDDKEVKVAAGTTVLQAAQQAGIYIPTLCHHEKLEAFGGCRLCIVEVESRGWTSYVVSCLYPVAKDIIVRTRSEKVDKIRKVLVEELMAHAPDAPELVKLAEVYGADRNRFERKESFCVVCGLCVRYCDEVKHLNAVGFIDNGAEREISFIPEVAKDVCWECQECFALCPTSYAQAAYLLTEALAFPGQRKAAVRAAKVPVATQRIIPIKPVAATT
;
A
#
# COMPACT_ATOMS: atom_id res chain seq x y z
N MET A 1 -17.59 26.85 2.62
CA MET A 1 -16.19 26.51 2.26
C MET A 1 -15.97 26.97 0.84
N SER A 2 -14.82 27.56 0.50
CA SER A 2 -14.53 27.92 -0.88
C SER A 2 -14.32 26.66 -1.72
N GLU A 3 -14.96 26.60 -2.89
CA GLU A 3 -14.76 25.51 -3.85
C GLU A 3 -13.67 25.90 -4.86
N ILE A 4 -12.88 24.91 -5.26
CA ILE A 4 -11.83 25.03 -6.26
C ILE A 4 -12.24 24.18 -7.46
N VAL A 5 -12.12 24.77 -8.65
CA VAL A 5 -12.33 24.09 -9.93
C VAL A 5 -10.97 23.78 -10.55
N LEU A 6 -10.80 22.55 -11.00
CA LEU A 6 -9.63 22.04 -11.70
C LEU A 6 -10.06 21.08 -12.82
N LYS A 7 -9.12 20.74 -13.70
CA LYS A 7 -9.35 19.79 -14.79
C LYS A 7 -8.51 18.53 -14.57
N ILE A 8 -9.11 17.33 -14.61
CA ILE A 8 -8.41 16.04 -14.50
C ILE A 8 -8.81 15.16 -15.68
N ASP A 9 -7.86 14.76 -16.53
CA ASP A 9 -8.10 13.95 -17.75
C ASP A 9 -9.30 14.45 -18.58
N ASP A 10 -9.26 15.74 -18.90
CA ASP A 10 -10.30 16.46 -19.63
C ASP A 10 -11.64 16.67 -18.93
N LYS A 11 -11.82 16.16 -17.71
CA LYS A 11 -13.03 16.38 -16.91
C LYS A 11 -12.85 17.56 -15.97
N GLU A 12 -13.82 18.46 -15.95
CA GLU A 12 -13.90 19.50 -14.93
C GLU A 12 -14.35 18.87 -13.61
N VAL A 13 -13.60 19.16 -12.54
CA VAL A 13 -13.83 18.63 -11.20
C VAL A 13 -13.91 19.80 -10.23
N LYS A 14 -14.92 19.77 -9.36
CA LYS A 14 -15.15 20.80 -8.34
C LYS A 14 -15.05 20.16 -6.97
N VAL A 15 -14.18 20.70 -6.13
CA VAL A 15 -13.91 20.16 -4.79
C VAL A 15 -13.76 21.27 -3.76
N ALA A 16 -13.87 20.92 -2.48
CA ALA A 16 -13.60 21.85 -1.39
C ALA A 16 -12.10 22.23 -1.34
N ALA A 17 -11.80 23.47 -0.93
CA ALA A 17 -10.43 23.88 -0.65
C ALA A 17 -9.77 22.98 0.41
N GLY A 18 -8.48 22.67 0.23
CA GLY A 18 -7.73 21.75 1.08
C GLY A 18 -7.73 20.29 0.61
N THR A 19 -8.54 19.94 -0.39
CA THR A 19 -8.56 18.60 -1.01
C THR A 19 -7.25 18.33 -1.77
N THR A 20 -6.76 17.09 -1.76
CA THR A 20 -5.61 16.67 -2.58
C THR A 20 -6.04 16.26 -3.99
N VAL A 21 -5.12 16.22 -4.95
CA VAL A 21 -5.41 15.76 -6.32
C VAL A 21 -5.94 14.32 -6.32
N LEU A 22 -5.43 13.44 -5.45
CA LEU A 22 -5.91 12.07 -5.33
C LEU A 22 -7.37 12.03 -4.87
N GLN A 23 -7.72 12.80 -3.84
CA GLN A 23 -9.09 12.88 -3.33
C GLN A 23 -10.04 13.47 -4.38
N ALA A 24 -9.61 14.49 -5.12
CA ALA A 24 -10.39 15.06 -6.21
C ALA A 24 -10.63 14.05 -7.34
N ALA A 25 -9.61 13.28 -7.72
CA ALA A 25 -9.75 12.21 -8.69
C ALA A 25 -10.73 11.12 -8.23
N GLN A 26 -10.65 10.70 -6.96
CA GLN A 26 -11.57 9.72 -6.36
C GLN A 26 -13.03 10.21 -6.39
N GLN A 27 -13.29 11.47 -6.04
CA GLN A 27 -14.63 12.07 -6.10
C GLN A 27 -15.18 12.13 -7.54
N ALA A 28 -14.31 12.27 -8.53
CA ALA A 28 -14.65 12.29 -9.95
C ALA A 28 -14.70 10.88 -10.60
N GLY A 29 -14.48 9.81 -9.83
CA GLY A 29 -14.41 8.44 -10.35
C GLY A 29 -13.22 8.19 -11.28
N ILE A 30 -12.14 8.96 -11.13
CA ILE A 30 -10.90 8.83 -11.89
C ILE A 30 -9.90 8.00 -11.07
N TYR A 31 -9.43 6.91 -11.66
CA TYR A 31 -8.51 6.00 -11.00
C TYR A 31 -7.07 6.51 -11.07
N ILE A 32 -6.43 6.63 -9.90
CA ILE A 32 -4.98 6.84 -9.75
C ILE A 32 -4.45 5.71 -8.86
N PRO A 33 -3.42 4.94 -9.28
CA PRO A 33 -2.91 3.83 -8.50
C PRO A 33 -2.24 4.31 -7.22
N THR A 34 -2.47 3.59 -6.13
CA THR A 34 -1.83 3.82 -4.84
C THR A 34 -1.50 2.49 -4.18
N LEU A 35 -0.38 2.42 -3.46
CA LEU A 35 -0.04 1.25 -2.64
C LEU A 35 0.07 1.59 -1.15
N CYS A 36 0.46 2.82 -0.79
CA CYS A 36 0.63 3.27 0.59
C CYS A 36 -0.48 4.21 1.09
N HIS A 37 -1.60 4.30 0.38
CA HIS A 37 -2.72 5.17 0.74
C HIS A 37 -3.81 4.35 1.43
N HIS A 38 -4.43 4.92 2.46
CA HIS A 38 -5.59 4.36 3.14
C HIS A 38 -6.44 5.50 3.69
N GLU A 39 -7.77 5.40 3.60
CA GLU A 39 -8.71 6.49 3.96
C GLU A 39 -8.64 6.91 5.44
N LYS A 40 -8.25 5.99 6.32
CA LYS A 40 -8.13 6.23 7.77
C LYS A 40 -6.78 6.76 8.22
N LEU A 41 -5.86 7.00 7.28
CA LEU A 41 -4.50 7.42 7.60
C LEU A 41 -4.17 8.73 6.91
N GLU A 42 -3.24 9.48 7.50
CA GLU A 42 -2.72 10.70 6.90
C GLU A 42 -2.04 10.44 5.55
N ALA A 43 -1.81 11.46 4.74
CA ALA A 43 -1.14 11.25 3.45
C ALA A 43 0.35 10.92 3.63
N PHE A 44 0.83 9.80 3.06
CA PHE A 44 2.23 9.35 3.22
C PHE A 44 3.16 9.79 2.07
N GLY A 45 2.74 9.55 0.83
CA GLY A 45 3.58 9.78 -0.36
C GLY A 45 4.75 8.82 -0.56
N GLY A 46 4.86 7.73 0.22
CA GLY A 46 6.01 6.81 0.17
C GLY A 46 6.13 6.00 -1.13
N CYS A 47 5.04 5.38 -1.60
CA CYS A 47 5.10 4.46 -2.76
C CYS A 47 5.27 5.15 -4.12
N ARG A 48 5.04 6.47 -4.21
CA ARG A 48 5.12 7.30 -5.43
C ARG A 48 4.27 6.88 -6.65
N LEU A 49 3.55 5.75 -6.61
CA LEU A 49 2.69 5.29 -7.72
C LEU A 49 1.62 6.30 -8.13
N CYS A 50 1.15 7.10 -7.18
CA CYS A 50 0.16 8.16 -7.40
C CYS A 50 0.71 9.39 -8.12
N ILE A 51 1.90 9.30 -8.73
CA ILE A 51 2.49 10.35 -9.54
C ILE A 51 1.57 10.73 -10.70
N VAL A 52 1.40 12.02 -10.92
CA VAL A 52 0.60 12.61 -12.00
C VAL A 52 1.33 13.81 -12.58
N GLU A 53 0.96 14.17 -13.80
CA GLU A 53 1.44 15.38 -14.44
C GLU A 53 0.47 16.52 -14.11
N VAL A 54 1.01 17.65 -13.65
CA VAL A 54 0.25 18.86 -13.33
C VAL A 54 0.83 20.02 -14.13
N GLU A 55 -0.04 20.66 -14.89
CA GLU A 55 0.23 21.88 -15.63
C GLU A 55 -0.42 23.06 -14.92
N SER A 56 0.37 24.09 -14.64
CA SER A 56 -0.08 25.34 -14.02
C SER A 56 0.68 26.52 -14.61
N ARG A 57 -0.05 27.52 -15.10
CA ARG A 57 0.53 28.75 -15.69
C ARG A 57 1.58 28.47 -16.79
N GLY A 58 1.36 27.45 -17.61
CA GLY A 58 2.26 27.03 -18.68
C GLY A 58 3.49 26.22 -18.23
N TRP A 59 3.61 25.90 -16.93
CA TRP A 59 4.66 25.03 -16.40
C TRP A 59 4.12 23.64 -16.10
N THR A 60 4.81 22.62 -16.60
CA THR A 60 4.49 21.21 -16.33
C THR A 60 5.40 20.67 -15.23
N SER A 61 4.81 19.98 -14.27
CA SER A 61 5.49 19.33 -13.16
C SER A 61 4.94 17.92 -12.92
N TYR A 62 5.75 17.05 -12.30
CA TYR A 62 5.32 15.70 -11.91
C TYR A 62 5.28 15.63 -10.39
N VAL A 63 4.09 15.36 -9.84
CA VAL A 63 3.83 15.45 -8.40
C VAL A 63 3.10 14.21 -7.93
N VAL A 64 3.21 13.91 -6.64
CA VAL A 64 2.43 12.83 -6.01
C VAL A 64 1.04 13.35 -5.64
N SER A 65 0.02 12.83 -6.30
CA SER A 65 -1.37 13.29 -6.14
C SER A 65 -1.91 13.16 -4.71
N CYS A 66 -1.41 12.22 -3.92
CA CYS A 66 -1.86 12.01 -2.55
C CYS A 66 -1.44 13.11 -1.57
N LEU A 67 -0.42 13.90 -1.90
CA LEU A 67 0.06 15.02 -1.07
C LEU A 67 -0.16 16.38 -1.74
N TYR A 68 -0.31 16.42 -3.06
CA TYR A 68 -0.40 17.68 -3.79
C TYR A 68 -1.79 18.31 -3.60
N PRO A 69 -1.89 19.50 -3.00
CA PRO A 69 -3.18 20.18 -2.82
C PRO A 69 -3.70 20.67 -4.17
N VAL A 70 -5.02 20.64 -4.35
CA VAL A 70 -5.64 21.24 -5.52
C VAL A 70 -5.47 22.76 -5.50
N ALA A 71 -5.21 23.34 -6.66
CA ALA A 71 -5.14 24.77 -6.87
C ALA A 71 -6.05 25.17 -8.04
N LYS A 72 -6.43 26.44 -8.08
CA LYS A 72 -7.31 26.94 -9.13
C LYS A 72 -6.60 26.87 -10.50
N ASP A 73 -7.37 26.49 -11.52
CA ASP A 73 -6.95 26.51 -12.93
C ASP A 73 -5.74 25.59 -13.24
N ILE A 74 -5.51 24.56 -12.43
CA ILE A 74 -4.53 23.51 -12.76
C ILE A 74 -5.16 22.45 -13.67
N ILE A 75 -4.34 21.89 -14.56
CA ILE A 75 -4.71 20.77 -15.42
C ILE A 75 -3.89 19.56 -14.99
N VAL A 76 -4.57 18.48 -14.64
CA VAL A 76 -3.97 17.22 -14.20
C VAL A 76 -4.15 16.18 -15.30
N ARG A 77 -3.07 15.49 -15.66
CA ARG A 77 -3.09 14.31 -16.51
C ARG A 77 -2.64 13.11 -15.67
N THR A 78 -3.53 12.14 -15.47
CA THR A 78 -3.26 10.95 -14.65
C THR A 78 -2.48 9.88 -15.40
N ARG A 79 -2.50 9.94 -16.74
CA ARG A 79 -1.77 9.08 -17.67
C ARG A 79 -1.12 9.95 -18.75
N SER A 80 0.20 9.81 -18.89
CA SER A 80 0.99 10.30 -20.00
C SER A 80 2.14 9.31 -20.23
N GLU A 81 2.80 9.36 -21.39
CA GLU A 81 3.93 8.45 -21.67
C GLU A 81 5.01 8.53 -20.58
N LYS A 82 5.26 9.73 -20.05
CA LYS A 82 6.22 9.95 -18.98
C LYS A 82 5.74 9.40 -17.65
N VAL A 83 4.47 9.63 -17.29
CA VAL A 83 3.87 9.08 -16.05
C VAL A 83 3.90 7.55 -16.06
N ASP A 84 3.53 6.93 -17.18
CA ASP A 84 3.50 5.48 -17.30
C ASP A 84 4.90 4.87 -17.26
N LYS A 85 5.90 5.51 -17.89
CA LYS A 85 7.31 5.12 -17.77
C LYS A 85 7.81 5.19 -16.33
N ILE A 86 7.43 6.23 -15.57
CA ILE A 86 7.84 6.36 -14.16
C ILE A 86 7.16 5.28 -13.32
N ARG A 87 5.84 5.08 -13.48
CA ARG A 87 5.11 4.03 -12.76
C ARG A 87 5.64 2.64 -13.07
N LYS A 88 6.00 2.36 -14.33
CA LYS A 88 6.68 1.12 -14.72
C LYS A 88 7.93 0.88 -13.88
N VAL A 89 8.85 1.85 -13.83
CA VAL A 89 10.10 1.74 -13.04
C VAL A 89 9.80 1.53 -11.55
N LEU A 90 8.84 2.28 -10.99
CA LEU A 90 8.45 2.14 -9.59
C LEU A 90 7.89 0.74 -9.29
N VAL A 91 7.07 0.18 -10.18
CA VAL A 91 6.54 -1.18 -10.03
C VAL A 91 7.68 -2.20 -10.11
N GLU A 92 8.60 -2.06 -11.05
CA GLU A 92 9.76 -2.94 -11.19
C GLU A 92 10.64 -2.95 -9.92
N GLU A 93 10.87 -1.78 -9.31
CA GLU A 93 11.57 -1.66 -8.02
C GLU A 93 10.79 -2.35 -6.87
N LEU A 94 9.48 -2.12 -6.78
CA LEU A 94 8.64 -2.76 -5.76
C LEU A 94 8.61 -4.30 -5.94
N MET A 95 8.65 -4.78 -7.19
CA MET A 95 8.73 -6.21 -7.50
C MET A 95 10.06 -6.84 -7.14
N ALA A 96 11.15 -6.08 -7.00
CA ALA A 96 12.40 -6.60 -6.47
C ALA A 96 12.24 -7.13 -5.04
N HIS A 97 11.34 -6.53 -4.26
CA HIS A 97 10.99 -6.99 -2.92
C HIS A 97 9.97 -8.12 -2.96
N ALA A 98 8.83 -7.93 -3.64
CA ALA A 98 7.70 -8.85 -3.57
C ALA A 98 7.09 -9.15 -4.95
N PRO A 99 7.79 -9.92 -5.80
CA PRO A 99 7.40 -10.11 -7.21
C PRO A 99 6.06 -10.82 -7.39
N ASP A 100 5.66 -11.64 -6.42
CA ASP A 100 4.44 -12.45 -6.48
C ASP A 100 3.27 -11.83 -5.70
N ALA A 101 3.43 -10.61 -5.17
CA ALA A 101 2.34 -9.90 -4.49
C ALA A 101 1.21 -9.57 -5.48
N PRO A 102 -0.05 -9.97 -5.23
CA PRO A 102 -1.14 -9.84 -6.21
C PRO A 102 -1.35 -8.42 -6.75
N GLU A 103 -1.22 -7.41 -5.91
CA GLU A 103 -1.37 -6.01 -6.33
C GLU A 103 -0.21 -5.55 -7.24
N LEU A 104 1.01 -6.04 -7.00
CA LEU A 104 2.15 -5.72 -7.85
C LEU A 104 2.08 -6.45 -9.20
N VAL A 105 1.59 -7.69 -9.22
CA VAL A 105 1.34 -8.43 -10.48
C VAL A 105 0.34 -7.69 -11.36
N LYS A 106 -0.78 -7.24 -10.80
CA LYS A 106 -1.78 -6.44 -11.54
C LYS A 106 -1.19 -5.15 -12.10
N LEU A 107 -0.43 -4.42 -11.28
CA LEU A 107 0.23 -3.19 -11.73
C LEU A 107 1.28 -3.48 -12.82
N ALA A 108 2.00 -4.60 -12.72
CA ALA A 108 2.98 -5.01 -13.70
C ALA A 108 2.35 -5.27 -15.06
N GLU A 109 1.19 -5.92 -15.10
CA GLU A 109 0.40 -6.12 -16.32
C GLU A 109 -0.04 -4.78 -16.93
N VAL A 110 -0.54 -3.85 -16.11
CA VAL A 110 -1.02 -2.53 -16.58
C VAL A 110 0.09 -1.67 -17.18
N TYR A 111 1.29 -1.71 -16.60
CA TYR A 111 2.41 -0.86 -17.01
C TYR A 111 3.46 -1.59 -17.87
N GLY A 112 3.27 -2.88 -18.15
CA GLY A 112 4.24 -3.72 -18.86
C GLY A 112 5.59 -3.77 -18.15
N ALA A 113 5.58 -3.93 -16.83
CA ALA A 113 6.77 -3.91 -15.98
C ALA A 113 7.48 -5.28 -15.98
N ASP A 114 8.82 -5.26 -16.04
CA ASP A 114 9.64 -6.48 -15.98
C ASP A 114 10.03 -6.80 -14.53
N ARG A 115 9.47 -7.89 -14.01
CA ARG A 115 9.72 -8.37 -12.65
C ARG A 115 11.18 -8.72 -12.35
N ASN A 116 12.02 -8.89 -13.37
CA ASN A 116 13.44 -9.24 -13.21
C ASN A 116 14.39 -8.10 -13.56
N ARG A 117 13.88 -6.88 -13.77
CA ARG A 117 14.70 -5.71 -14.12
C ARG A 117 15.73 -5.36 -13.03
N PHE A 118 15.34 -5.50 -11.77
CA PHE A 118 16.16 -5.20 -10.60
C PHE A 118 16.53 -6.47 -9.85
N GLU A 119 17.65 -6.44 -9.13
CA GLU A 119 18.11 -7.54 -8.29
C GLU A 119 17.12 -7.77 -7.14
N ARG A 120 16.77 -9.05 -6.93
CA ARG A 120 15.82 -9.42 -5.88
C ARG A 120 16.36 -9.11 -4.50
N LYS A 121 15.48 -8.60 -3.65
CA LYS A 121 15.77 -8.33 -2.25
C LYS A 121 15.37 -9.51 -1.37
N GLU A 122 16.03 -9.62 -0.23
CA GLU A 122 15.78 -10.67 0.76
C GLU A 122 14.50 -10.41 1.57
N SER A 123 14.13 -9.13 1.71
CA SER A 123 12.93 -8.69 2.44
C SER A 123 11.76 -8.42 1.49
N PHE A 124 10.60 -9.00 1.79
CA PHE A 124 9.33 -8.74 1.08
C PHE A 124 8.63 -7.43 1.54
N CYS A 125 9.27 -6.66 2.43
CA CYS A 125 8.79 -5.35 2.85
C CYS A 125 8.98 -4.33 1.72
N VAL A 126 7.89 -3.76 1.22
CA VAL A 126 7.92 -2.63 0.27
C VAL A 126 7.91 -1.27 0.95
N VAL A 127 8.12 -1.23 2.27
CA VAL A 127 8.26 0.00 3.09
C VAL A 127 7.08 0.98 2.90
N CYS A 128 5.87 0.46 2.63
CA CYS A 128 4.68 1.27 2.41
C CYS A 128 4.18 1.98 3.69
N GLY A 129 4.60 1.51 4.86
CA GLY A 129 4.28 2.11 6.16
C GLY A 129 2.84 1.94 6.62
N LEU A 130 1.96 1.28 5.86
CA LEU A 130 0.55 1.10 6.23
C LEU A 130 0.39 0.43 7.60
N CYS A 131 1.17 -0.61 7.90
CA CYS A 131 1.07 -1.31 9.18
C CYS A 131 1.57 -0.48 10.37
N VAL A 132 2.73 0.18 10.23
CA VAL A 132 3.31 1.07 11.23
C VAL A 132 2.34 2.19 11.56
N ARG A 133 1.90 2.90 10.51
CA ARG A 133 1.01 4.03 10.64
C ARG A 133 -0.36 3.66 11.17
N TYR A 134 -0.94 2.55 10.73
CA TYR A 134 -2.22 2.12 11.27
C TYR A 134 -2.13 1.76 12.75
N CYS A 135 -1.02 1.15 13.17
CA CYS A 135 -0.78 0.83 14.57
C CYS A 135 -0.63 2.10 15.44
N ASP A 136 -0.03 3.16 14.90
CA ASP A 136 0.17 4.43 15.58
C ASP A 136 -1.05 5.37 15.49
N GLU A 137 -1.45 5.75 14.27
CA GLU A 137 -2.47 6.78 13.99
C GLU A 137 -3.89 6.32 14.34
N VAL A 138 -4.21 5.01 14.19
CA VAL A 138 -5.57 4.49 14.39
C VAL A 138 -5.70 3.70 15.68
N LYS A 139 -4.71 2.86 15.99
CA LYS A 139 -4.75 2.01 17.20
C LYS A 139 -4.07 2.62 18.40
N HIS A 140 -3.15 3.57 18.21
CA HIS A 140 -2.35 4.16 19.29
C HIS A 140 -1.61 3.11 20.14
N LEU A 141 -1.24 1.98 19.52
CA LEU A 141 -0.58 0.87 20.21
C LEU A 141 0.94 0.91 20.01
N ASN A 142 1.42 1.42 18.88
CA ASN A 142 2.86 1.50 18.57
C ASN A 142 3.59 0.15 18.71
N ALA A 143 2.92 -0.95 18.34
CA ALA A 143 3.46 -2.31 18.44
C ALA A 143 4.36 -2.71 17.25
N VAL A 144 4.36 -1.93 16.17
CA VAL A 144 5.19 -2.14 14.98
C VAL A 144 5.76 -0.81 14.52
N GLY A 145 7.05 -0.78 14.24
CA GLY A 145 7.79 0.41 13.84
C GLY A 145 8.71 0.16 12.66
N PHE A 146 9.37 1.21 12.18
CA PHE A 146 10.46 1.08 11.21
C PHE A 146 11.79 0.89 11.94
N ILE A 147 12.62 0.01 11.40
CA ILE A 147 14.02 -0.16 11.79
C ILE A 147 14.93 0.12 10.60
N ASP A 148 16.21 0.34 10.89
CA ASP A 148 17.24 0.67 9.90
C ASP A 148 16.91 1.92 9.06
N ASN A 149 17.69 2.17 8.00
CA ASN A 149 17.62 3.38 7.20
C ASN A 149 17.87 3.10 5.72
N GLY A 150 17.47 4.05 4.87
CA GLY A 150 17.75 3.98 3.43
C GLY A 150 17.15 2.74 2.78
N ALA A 151 17.97 2.01 2.01
CA ALA A 151 17.56 0.82 1.28
C ALA A 151 17.32 -0.41 2.17
N GLU A 152 17.88 -0.43 3.38
CA GLU A 152 17.75 -1.54 4.35
C GLU A 152 16.56 -1.34 5.29
N ARG A 153 15.84 -0.23 5.16
CA ARG A 153 14.73 0.10 6.06
C ARG A 153 13.62 -0.94 5.94
N GLU A 154 13.23 -1.53 7.05
CA GLU A 154 12.08 -2.45 7.12
C GLU A 154 11.24 -2.24 8.36
N ILE A 155 10.22 -3.08 8.54
CA ILE A 155 9.36 -3.02 9.72
C ILE A 155 9.81 -4.06 10.74
N SER A 156 9.61 -3.78 12.02
CA SER A 156 9.78 -4.75 13.08
C SER A 156 8.70 -4.57 14.14
N PHE A 157 8.22 -5.70 14.69
CA PHE A 157 7.30 -5.69 15.82
C PHE A 157 8.10 -5.54 17.11
N ILE A 158 7.69 -4.61 17.96
CA ILE A 158 8.31 -4.36 19.27
C ILE A 158 7.81 -5.44 20.23
N PRO A 159 8.66 -6.41 20.66
CA PRO A 159 8.19 -7.58 21.37
C PRO A 159 7.42 -7.29 22.66
N GLU A 160 7.86 -6.29 23.40
CA GLU A 160 7.31 -5.89 24.69
C GLU A 160 5.84 -5.47 24.57
N VAL A 161 5.45 -4.90 23.44
CA VAL A 161 4.09 -4.44 23.16
C VAL A 161 3.33 -5.48 22.34
N ALA A 162 3.96 -5.99 21.28
CA ALA A 162 3.33 -6.87 20.30
C ALA A 162 2.84 -8.19 20.89
N LYS A 163 3.53 -8.71 21.91
CA LYS A 163 3.12 -9.94 22.61
C LYS A 163 1.69 -9.82 23.18
N ASP A 164 1.35 -8.67 23.76
CA ASP A 164 0.12 -8.50 24.52
C ASP A 164 -1.08 -8.08 23.65
N VAL A 165 -0.84 -7.37 22.54
CA VAL A 165 -1.92 -6.71 21.78
C VAL A 165 -2.11 -7.20 20.34
N CYS A 166 -1.06 -7.66 19.67
CA CYS A 166 -1.13 -7.87 18.21
C CYS A 166 -1.97 -9.08 17.82
N TRP A 167 -1.95 -10.17 18.61
CA TRP A 167 -2.69 -11.38 18.27
C TRP A 167 -4.21 -11.17 18.29
N GLU A 168 -4.70 -10.31 19.16
CA GLU A 168 -6.14 -9.99 19.23
C GLU A 168 -6.54 -8.92 18.21
N CYS A 169 -5.65 -7.97 17.91
CA CYS A 169 -5.91 -6.87 16.99
C CYS A 169 -5.83 -7.29 15.51
N GLN A 170 -4.67 -7.72 15.01
CA GLN A 170 -4.41 -8.17 13.63
C GLN A 170 -4.82 -7.24 12.46
N GLU A 171 -5.42 -6.08 12.71
CA GLU A 171 -6.05 -5.25 11.67
C GLU A 171 -5.05 -4.72 10.62
N CYS A 172 -3.80 -4.50 10.98
CA CYS A 172 -2.77 -4.05 10.04
C CYS A 172 -2.30 -5.15 9.07
N PHE A 173 -2.58 -6.43 9.33
CA PHE A 173 -2.16 -7.53 8.45
C PHE A 173 -2.88 -7.47 7.11
N ALA A 174 -4.19 -7.19 7.11
CA ALA A 174 -4.98 -7.05 5.90
C ALA A 174 -4.60 -5.83 5.06
N LEU A 175 -3.94 -4.84 5.67
CA LEU A 175 -3.47 -3.63 4.98
C LEU A 175 -2.13 -3.86 4.27
N CYS A 176 -1.39 -4.92 4.60
CA CYS A 176 -0.07 -5.14 4.04
C CYS A 176 -0.20 -5.69 2.61
N PRO A 177 0.24 -4.95 1.57
CA PRO A 177 0.06 -5.36 0.18
C PRO A 177 0.85 -6.62 -0.20
N THR A 178 1.89 -6.95 0.58
CA THR A 178 2.78 -8.10 0.35
C THR A 178 2.60 -9.20 1.39
N SER A 179 1.65 -9.06 2.33
CA SER A 179 1.50 -9.93 3.50
C SER A 179 2.72 -10.03 4.44
N TYR A 180 3.77 -9.24 4.19
CA TYR A 180 5.00 -9.26 4.98
C TYR A 180 4.77 -8.93 6.46
N ALA A 181 3.83 -8.04 6.79
CA ALA A 181 3.52 -7.69 8.19
C ALA A 181 3.11 -8.91 9.03
N GLN A 182 2.34 -9.83 8.46
CA GLN A 182 1.94 -11.06 9.15
C GLN A 182 3.14 -12.00 9.34
N ALA A 183 3.99 -12.13 8.32
CA ALA A 183 5.20 -12.96 8.37
C ALA A 183 6.20 -12.41 9.40
N ALA A 184 6.42 -11.10 9.41
CA ALA A 184 7.29 -10.42 10.38
C ALA A 184 6.79 -10.64 11.81
N TYR A 185 5.49 -10.48 12.08
CA TYR A 185 4.92 -10.76 13.41
C TYR A 185 5.13 -12.22 13.84
N LEU A 186 4.88 -13.19 12.94
CA LEU A 186 5.11 -14.60 13.21
C LEU A 186 6.57 -14.91 13.56
N LEU A 187 7.51 -14.29 12.83
CA LEU A 187 8.93 -14.40 13.10
C LEU A 187 9.29 -13.81 14.47
N THR A 188 8.82 -12.59 14.76
CA THR A 188 9.06 -11.93 16.06
C THR A 188 8.51 -12.77 17.21
N GLU A 189 7.29 -13.30 17.11
CA GLU A 189 6.72 -14.15 18.17
C GLU A 189 7.56 -15.41 18.37
N ALA A 190 7.95 -16.10 17.30
CA ALA A 190 8.74 -17.32 17.38
C ALA A 190 10.09 -17.10 18.08
N LEU A 191 10.71 -15.93 17.87
CA LEU A 191 12.02 -15.60 18.42
C LEU A 191 11.96 -14.99 19.82
N ALA A 192 10.99 -14.11 20.10
CA ALA A 192 11.00 -13.26 21.28
C ALA A 192 9.97 -13.64 22.35
N PHE A 193 8.82 -14.22 21.99
CA PHE A 193 7.76 -14.60 22.93
C PHE A 193 7.00 -15.85 22.48
N PRO A 194 7.69 -16.99 22.32
CA PRO A 194 7.07 -18.21 21.80
C PRO A 194 6.01 -18.75 22.79
N GLY A 195 4.83 -19.08 22.27
CA GLY A 195 3.81 -19.85 23.01
C GLY A 195 2.61 -19.06 23.53
N GLN A 196 2.58 -17.72 23.43
CA GLN A 196 1.39 -16.94 23.81
C GLN A 196 0.17 -17.22 22.91
N ARG A 197 0.37 -17.52 21.61
CA ARG A 197 -0.72 -17.99 20.73
C ARG A 197 -1.44 -19.24 21.26
N LYS A 198 -0.72 -20.19 21.86
CA LYS A 198 -1.35 -21.43 22.38
C LYS A 198 -2.32 -21.13 23.53
N ALA A 199 -2.08 -20.10 24.32
CA ALA A 199 -2.99 -19.67 25.38
C ALA A 199 -4.24 -18.99 24.80
N ALA A 200 -4.07 -18.07 23.84
CA ALA A 200 -5.18 -17.36 23.21
C ALA A 200 -6.07 -18.26 22.33
N VAL A 201 -5.49 -19.17 21.53
CA VAL A 201 -6.24 -20.15 20.72
C VAL A 201 -6.96 -21.20 21.59
N ARG A 202 -6.43 -21.51 22.79
CA ARG A 202 -7.16 -22.37 23.75
C ARG A 202 -8.33 -21.63 24.41
N ALA A 203 -8.23 -20.32 24.61
CA ALA A 203 -9.29 -19.49 25.17
C ALA A 203 -10.39 -19.17 24.14
N ALA A 204 -10.02 -18.88 22.90
CA ALA A 204 -10.92 -18.75 21.78
C ALA A 204 -11.36 -20.15 21.31
N LYS A 205 -12.48 -20.66 21.85
CA LYS A 205 -13.18 -21.83 21.27
C LYS A 205 -13.68 -21.46 19.86
N VAL A 206 -12.78 -21.44 18.88
CA VAL A 206 -13.16 -21.35 17.48
C VAL A 206 -13.82 -22.69 17.16
N PRO A 207 -15.14 -22.75 16.85
CA PRO A 207 -15.69 -23.97 16.31
C PRO A 207 -14.91 -24.22 15.03
N VAL A 208 -14.24 -25.37 14.94
CA VAL A 208 -13.68 -25.86 13.69
C VAL A 208 -14.88 -26.06 12.77
N ALA A 209 -15.27 -25.01 12.04
CA ALA A 209 -16.05 -25.15 10.85
C ALA A 209 -15.17 -26.01 9.96
N THR A 210 -15.54 -27.28 9.83
CA THR A 210 -14.92 -28.26 8.94
C THR A 210 -14.54 -27.54 7.66
N GLN A 211 -13.24 -27.28 7.48
CA GLN A 211 -12.72 -26.76 6.24
C GLN A 211 -13.15 -27.76 5.18
N ARG A 212 -14.18 -27.40 4.40
CA ARG A 212 -14.40 -28.06 3.12
C ARG A 212 -13.16 -27.69 2.33
N ILE A 213 -12.22 -28.62 2.27
CA ILE A 213 -11.18 -28.66 1.25
C ILE A 213 -11.95 -28.50 -0.05
N ILE A 214 -11.89 -27.33 -0.68
CA ILE A 214 -12.46 -27.12 -2.00
C ILE A 214 -11.53 -27.93 -2.91
N PRO A 215 -12.00 -29.04 -3.51
CA PRO A 215 -11.14 -29.82 -4.37
C PRO A 215 -10.76 -28.94 -5.57
N ILE A 216 -9.47 -28.73 -5.74
CA ILE A 216 -8.92 -28.06 -6.90
C ILE A 216 -9.24 -28.97 -8.10
N LYS A 217 -10.24 -28.60 -8.90
CA LYS A 217 -10.56 -29.32 -10.13
C LYS A 217 -9.33 -29.21 -11.04
N PRO A 218 -8.77 -30.32 -11.54
CA PRO A 218 -7.65 -30.24 -12.46
C PRO A 218 -8.10 -29.46 -13.71
N VAL A 219 -7.34 -28.44 -14.06
CA VAL A 219 -7.49 -27.73 -15.33
C VAL A 219 -7.19 -28.75 -16.42
N ALA A 220 -8.20 -29.06 -17.24
CA ALA A 220 -8.02 -29.94 -18.37
C ALA A 220 -6.97 -29.33 -19.30
N ALA A 221 -5.89 -30.08 -19.56
CA ALA A 221 -4.94 -29.75 -20.60
C ALA A 221 -5.68 -29.84 -21.94
N THR A 222 -5.98 -28.70 -22.54
CA THR A 222 -6.35 -28.63 -23.95
C THR A 222 -5.09 -28.87 -24.77
N THR A 223 -5.14 -29.97 -25.51
CA THR A 223 -4.28 -30.37 -26.63
C THR A 223 -3.97 -29.25 -27.60
#